data_AF-A0A8H5B3B6-F1
#
_entry.id   AF-A0A8H5B3B6-F1
#
_cell.length_a   1.000
_cell.length_b   1.000
_cell.length_c   1.000
_cell.angle_alpha   90.00
_cell.angle_beta   90.00
_cell.angle_gamma   90.00
#
_symmetry.space_group_name_H-M   'P 1'
#
loop_
_entity.id
_entity.type
_entity.pdbx_description
1 polymer ?
#
loop_
_entity_poly.entity_id
_entity_poly.type
_entity_poly.pdbx_seq_one_letter_code
_entity_poly.pdbx_strand_id
1 'polypeptide(L)'
;MPSFNPKPFPPPALSDVPVEYIVDQLHSLGAQYWDKPETADCTIIVPIPHAQNNPLQSLQTQFPGEPSNSVTVSFEHSGGGNRRATQPPLNAAPRLSLELHMDYLSAHSTYLRGLFSGALPLDLMYSQTPPASSSTTGVPPDRQPRLMPSAPDHPILFLPLPDPSSFHLLVHWMYFGDLTRIADCLHRGVIQWEGIARNVEYLGLSADIKLFLSKWYSTWLDAAAARNAAQEQEAEDSDTAYSDSDDDDRMSSSTESDLEEELADLENLKEPSSRSKGRGRDTDVRPLSFQSFAAPQAAS
;
A
#
# COMPACT_ATOMS: atom_id res chain seq x y z
N MET A 1 17.33 29.70 9.79
CA MET A 1 16.56 28.85 8.86
C MET A 1 15.24 28.59 9.54
N PRO A 2 14.09 29.00 8.98
CA PRO A 2 12.80 28.66 9.58
C PRO A 2 12.67 27.14 9.59
N SER A 3 12.57 26.57 10.79
CA SER A 3 12.28 25.16 10.99
C SER A 3 10.79 24.94 10.78
N PHE A 4 10.42 23.82 10.15
CA PHE A 4 9.04 23.32 10.15
C PHE A 4 8.48 23.31 11.57
N ASN A 5 7.23 23.75 11.74
CA ASN A 5 6.52 23.69 13.01
C ASN A 5 5.73 22.37 13.09
N PRO A 6 6.13 21.42 13.96
CA PRO A 6 5.44 20.15 14.07
C PRO A 6 3.96 20.32 14.45
N LYS A 7 3.09 19.60 13.76
CA LYS A 7 1.65 19.55 14.04
C LYS A 7 1.28 18.15 14.52
N PRO A 8 0.98 17.95 15.81
CA PRO A 8 0.50 16.67 16.31
C PRO A 8 -0.90 16.38 15.77
N PHE A 9 -1.20 15.09 15.60
CA PHE A 9 -2.54 14.62 15.25
C PHE A 9 -3.05 13.60 16.30
N PRO A 10 -4.30 13.74 16.79
CA PRO A 10 -5.21 14.84 16.50
C PRO A 10 -4.71 16.18 17.07
N PRO A 11 -5.14 17.33 16.52
CA PRO A 11 -4.86 18.63 17.12
C PRO A 11 -5.29 18.66 18.59
N PRO A 12 -4.61 19.40 19.49
CA PRO A 12 -4.93 19.40 20.91
C PRO A 12 -6.38 19.76 21.25
N ALA A 13 -7.06 20.53 20.40
CA ALA A 13 -8.48 20.86 20.56
C ALA A 13 -9.43 19.67 20.34
N LEU A 14 -8.95 18.59 19.73
CA LEU A 14 -9.68 17.37 19.41
C LEU A 14 -9.15 16.15 20.17
N SER A 15 -8.36 16.33 21.23
CA SER A 15 -7.72 15.22 21.96
C SER A 15 -8.71 14.22 22.57
N ASP A 16 -9.90 14.70 22.93
CA ASP A 16 -10.96 13.89 23.57
C ASP A 16 -11.98 13.36 22.55
N VAL A 17 -11.77 13.63 21.26
CA VAL A 17 -12.65 13.19 20.18
C VAL A 17 -12.11 11.87 19.61
N PRO A 18 -12.96 10.83 19.47
CA PRO A 18 -12.54 9.58 18.84
C PRO A 18 -11.97 9.80 17.44
N VAL A 19 -10.86 9.13 17.11
CA VAL A 19 -10.16 9.31 15.84
C VAL A 19 -11.04 8.92 14.66
N GLU A 20 -11.87 7.90 14.84
CA GLU A 20 -12.82 7.42 13.85
C GLU A 20 -13.82 8.52 13.48
N TYR A 21 -14.31 9.27 14.48
CA TYR A 21 -15.20 10.40 14.24
C TYR A 21 -14.50 11.53 13.48
N ILE A 22 -13.23 11.80 13.79
CA ILE A 22 -12.43 12.81 13.05
C ILE A 22 -12.28 12.38 11.59
N VAL A 23 -11.96 11.12 11.34
CA VAL A 23 -11.85 10.55 9.98
C VAL A 23 -13.17 10.68 9.21
N ASP A 24 -14.30 10.34 9.83
CA ASP A 24 -15.62 10.47 9.20
C ASP A 24 -15.94 11.93 8.82
N GLN A 25 -15.61 12.87 9.71
CA GLN A 25 -15.77 14.30 9.42
C GLN A 25 -14.84 14.74 8.27
N LEU A 26 -13.59 14.28 8.25
CA LEU A 26 -12.65 14.59 7.16
C LEU A 26 -13.18 14.07 5.82
N HIS A 27 -13.70 12.83 5.76
CA HIS A 27 -14.31 12.30 4.54
C HIS A 27 -15.49 13.14 4.06
N SER A 28 -16.34 13.62 4.99
CA SER A 28 -17.48 14.49 4.64
C SER A 28 -17.05 15.83 4.03
N LEU A 29 -15.86 16.31 4.40
CA LEU A 29 -15.25 17.53 3.88
C LEU A 29 -14.37 17.28 2.64
N GLY A 30 -14.13 16.02 2.27
CA GLY A 30 -13.19 15.64 1.21
C GLY A 30 -13.42 16.39 -0.10
N ALA A 31 -14.66 16.49 -0.56
CA ALA A 31 -15.03 17.22 -1.78
C ALA A 31 -14.74 18.73 -1.72
N GLN A 32 -14.64 19.32 -0.52
CA GLN A 32 -14.33 20.73 -0.35
C GLN A 32 -12.83 21.03 -0.42
N TYR A 33 -11.97 20.03 -0.18
CA TYR A 33 -10.52 20.20 -0.10
C TYR A 33 -9.75 19.41 -1.17
N TRP A 34 -10.39 18.40 -1.78
CA TRP A 34 -9.81 17.67 -2.89
C TRP A 34 -9.58 18.60 -4.08
N ASP A 35 -8.41 18.45 -4.69
CA ASP A 35 -7.98 19.20 -5.86
C ASP A 35 -7.90 20.73 -5.69
N LYS A 36 -7.72 21.20 -4.45
CA LYS A 36 -7.56 22.61 -4.10
C LYS A 36 -6.14 22.89 -3.58
N PRO A 37 -5.16 23.05 -4.47
CA PRO A 37 -3.78 23.39 -4.09
C PRO A 37 -3.70 24.66 -3.23
N GLU A 38 -4.60 25.62 -3.44
CA GLU A 38 -4.63 26.88 -2.69
C GLU A 38 -4.95 26.73 -1.20
N THR A 39 -5.56 25.62 -0.79
CA THR A 39 -5.84 25.32 0.63
C THR A 39 -4.87 24.29 1.22
N ALA A 40 -4.04 23.67 0.38
CA ALA A 40 -3.08 22.67 0.81
C ALA A 40 -2.06 23.26 1.78
N ASP A 41 -1.74 22.53 2.84
CA ASP A 41 -0.75 22.93 3.86
C ASP A 41 0.48 22.02 3.87
N CYS A 42 0.64 21.14 2.88
CA CYS A 42 1.88 20.42 2.64
C CYS A 42 2.05 20.00 1.17
N THR A 43 3.28 19.66 0.80
CA THR A 43 3.59 19.06 -0.51
C THR A 43 4.33 17.73 -0.31
N ILE A 44 3.88 16.67 -0.97
CA ILE A 44 4.58 15.38 -1.03
C ILE A 44 5.24 15.22 -2.40
N ILE A 45 6.53 14.92 -2.39
CA ILE A 45 7.33 14.64 -3.58
C ILE A 45 7.71 13.16 -3.56
N VAL A 46 7.17 12.37 -4.50
CA VAL A 46 7.49 10.95 -4.67
C VAL A 46 8.41 10.78 -5.90
N PRO A 47 9.64 10.26 -5.74
CA PRO A 47 10.51 9.94 -6.86
C PRO A 47 10.02 8.72 -7.63
N ILE A 48 10.22 8.70 -8.96
CA ILE A 48 9.81 7.59 -9.82
C ILE A 48 11.05 6.93 -10.45
N PRO A 49 11.60 5.86 -9.83
CA PRO A 49 12.94 5.36 -10.15
C PRO A 49 13.10 4.66 -11.52
N HIS A 50 12.04 4.45 -12.29
CA HIS A 50 12.09 3.62 -13.52
C HIS A 50 11.30 4.17 -14.72
N ALA A 51 11.08 5.49 -14.79
CA ALA A 51 10.30 6.07 -15.87
C ALA A 51 10.94 6.05 -17.28
N GLN A 52 12.19 5.59 -17.41
CA GLN A 52 12.96 5.72 -18.65
C GLN A 52 12.33 4.99 -19.86
N ASN A 53 11.43 4.01 -19.64
CA ASN A 53 10.80 3.24 -20.71
C ASN A 53 9.25 3.34 -20.76
N ASN A 54 8.66 4.41 -20.19
CA ASN A 54 7.26 4.82 -20.40
C ASN A 54 6.14 3.93 -19.78
N PRO A 55 5.88 4.06 -18.47
CA PRO A 55 4.57 3.80 -17.89
C PRO A 55 3.80 5.08 -17.48
N LEU A 56 4.43 6.26 -17.48
CA LEU A 56 3.83 7.49 -16.91
C LEU A 56 2.90 8.28 -17.83
N GLN A 57 2.91 8.05 -19.15
CA GLN A 57 1.84 8.57 -20.01
C GLN A 57 0.47 8.10 -19.54
N SER A 58 0.42 6.92 -18.92
CA SER A 58 -0.79 6.32 -18.38
C SER A 58 -1.33 7.11 -17.17
N LEU A 59 -0.50 7.63 -16.26
CA LEU A 59 -0.98 8.41 -15.11
C LEU A 59 -1.68 9.73 -15.51
N GLN A 60 -1.25 10.37 -16.61
CA GLN A 60 -1.90 11.58 -17.16
C GLN A 60 -3.08 11.29 -18.10
N THR A 61 -3.16 10.09 -18.71
CA THR A 61 -4.24 9.72 -19.65
C THR A 61 -5.24 8.67 -19.15
N GLN A 62 -5.00 8.00 -18.02
CA GLN A 62 -5.83 6.89 -17.54
C GLN A 62 -6.98 7.29 -16.62
N PHE A 63 -7.09 8.58 -16.28
CA PHE A 63 -8.32 9.15 -15.70
C PHE A 63 -8.99 10.07 -16.73
N PRO A 64 -9.76 9.51 -17.69
CA PRO A 64 -10.65 10.32 -18.51
C PRO A 64 -11.78 10.84 -17.61
N GLY A 65 -11.63 12.04 -17.03
CA GLY A 65 -12.73 12.66 -16.28
C GLY A 65 -12.42 13.86 -15.40
N GLU A 66 -11.24 13.96 -14.77
CA GLU A 66 -10.96 15.08 -13.85
C GLU A 66 -9.55 15.65 -14.08
N PRO A 67 -9.43 16.93 -14.49
CA PRO A 67 -8.14 17.61 -14.44
C PRO A 67 -7.78 17.83 -12.97
N SER A 68 -6.94 16.95 -12.41
CA SER A 68 -6.46 17.15 -11.04
C SER A 68 -5.34 18.19 -11.04
N ASN A 69 -5.64 19.39 -10.53
CA ASN A 69 -4.69 20.46 -10.27
C ASN A 69 -3.67 20.12 -9.18
N SER A 70 -4.03 19.21 -8.26
CA SER A 70 -3.16 18.82 -7.14
C SER A 70 -1.99 17.93 -7.54
N VAL A 71 -2.00 17.29 -8.71
CA VAL A 71 -0.93 16.37 -9.14
C VAL A 71 -0.12 16.98 -10.28
N THR A 72 1.13 17.31 -9.99
CA THR A 72 2.08 17.79 -11.00
C THR A 72 3.20 16.77 -11.20
N VAL A 73 3.42 16.37 -12.46
CA VAL A 73 4.57 15.56 -12.84
C VAL A 73 5.63 16.50 -13.38
N SER A 74 6.70 16.69 -12.63
CA SER A 74 7.81 17.57 -13.01
C SER A 74 9.03 16.76 -13.42
N PHE A 75 9.60 17.16 -14.55
CA PHE A 75 10.96 16.80 -14.94
C PHE A 75 11.84 18.00 -14.60
N GLU A 76 12.27 18.10 -13.33
CA GLU A 76 13.21 19.14 -12.93
C GLU A 76 14.52 18.97 -13.70
N HIS A 77 14.67 19.75 -14.76
CA HIS A 77 15.95 20.06 -15.35
C HIS A 77 16.62 21.03 -14.38
N SER A 78 17.38 20.51 -13.41
CA SER A 78 18.26 21.36 -12.59
C SER A 78 19.28 22.05 -13.51
N GLY A 79 18.91 23.19 -14.11
CA GLY A 79 19.72 23.77 -15.19
C GLY A 79 19.17 25.00 -15.91
N GLY A 80 18.35 25.83 -15.26
CA GLY A 80 18.10 27.20 -15.74
C GLY A 80 19.34 28.08 -15.50
N GLY A 81 20.33 28.03 -16.39
CA GLY A 81 21.46 28.95 -16.40
C GLY A 81 22.77 28.36 -16.92
N ASN A 82 23.13 28.70 -18.16
CA ASN A 82 24.50 28.80 -18.70
C ASN A 82 25.53 27.70 -18.35
N ARG A 83 25.14 26.44 -18.17
CA ARG A 83 26.11 25.36 -17.95
C ARG A 83 26.73 24.92 -19.28
N ARG A 84 28.07 24.89 -19.30
CA ARG A 84 28.87 24.30 -20.39
C ARG A 84 28.42 22.85 -20.66
N ALA A 85 28.35 22.50 -21.94
CA ALA A 85 27.71 21.32 -22.53
C ALA A 85 28.34 19.94 -22.21
N THR A 86 28.95 19.71 -21.05
CA THR A 86 29.73 18.47 -20.79
C THR A 86 29.36 17.69 -19.53
N GLN A 87 28.24 18.00 -18.85
CA GLN A 87 27.76 17.16 -17.74
C GLN A 87 26.48 16.44 -18.16
N PRO A 88 26.48 15.09 -18.25
CA PRO A 88 25.25 14.35 -18.56
C PRO A 88 24.22 14.59 -17.44
N PRO A 89 22.94 14.83 -17.76
CA PRO A 89 21.88 15.09 -16.78
C PRO A 89 21.49 13.77 -16.08
N LEU A 90 22.37 13.25 -15.23
CA LEU A 90 22.18 11.96 -14.54
C LEU A 90 21.12 12.00 -13.42
N ASN A 91 20.52 13.16 -13.12
CA ASN A 91 19.66 13.35 -11.94
C ASN A 91 18.22 13.84 -12.24
N ALA A 92 17.79 13.92 -13.50
CA ALA A 92 16.41 14.30 -13.84
C ALA A 92 15.47 13.08 -13.77
N ALA A 93 15.41 12.41 -12.62
CA ALA A 93 14.40 11.39 -12.39
C ALA A 93 13.04 12.07 -12.23
N PRO A 94 11.98 11.62 -12.94
CA PRO A 94 10.65 12.21 -12.80
C PRO A 94 10.14 12.05 -11.38
N ARG A 95 9.35 13.05 -10.98
CA ARG A 95 8.77 13.11 -9.64
C ARG A 95 7.30 13.43 -9.75
N LEU A 96 6.53 12.77 -8.90
CA LEU A 96 5.14 13.09 -8.60
C LEU A 96 5.15 14.11 -7.47
N SER A 97 4.58 15.29 -7.68
CA SER A 97 4.42 16.31 -6.66
C SER A 97 2.93 16.49 -6.39
N LEU A 98 2.52 16.32 -5.13
CA LEU A 98 1.14 16.50 -4.71
C LEU A 98 1.02 17.57 -3.63
N GLU A 99 0.13 18.52 -3.83
CA GLU A 99 -0.24 19.52 -2.82
C GLU A 99 -1.47 19.02 -2.05
N LEU A 100 -1.29 18.76 -0.76
CA LEU A 100 -2.21 18.00 0.08
C LEU A 100 -2.40 18.64 1.45
N HIS A 101 -3.34 18.09 2.21
CA HIS A 101 -3.69 18.53 3.56
C HIS A 101 -3.15 17.54 4.60
N MET A 102 -2.36 18.06 5.56
CA MET A 102 -1.69 17.28 6.60
C MET A 102 -2.65 16.47 7.45
N ASP A 103 -3.86 17.00 7.72
CA ASP A 103 -4.85 16.34 8.58
C ASP A 103 -5.36 15.03 7.96
N TYR A 104 -5.65 15.03 6.65
CA TYR A 104 -6.02 13.81 5.92
C TYR A 104 -4.89 12.78 5.96
N LEU A 105 -3.65 13.21 5.67
CA LEU A 105 -2.52 12.30 5.67
C LEU A 105 -2.24 11.72 7.07
N SER A 106 -2.29 12.56 8.10
CA SER A 106 -2.00 12.18 9.48
C SER A 106 -3.10 11.32 10.08
N ALA A 107 -4.36 11.54 9.72
CA ALA A 107 -5.48 10.74 10.18
C ALA A 107 -5.33 9.27 9.74
N HIS A 108 -4.89 9.04 8.50
CA HIS A 108 -4.86 7.72 7.90
C HIS A 108 -3.49 7.03 7.95
N SER A 109 -2.39 7.77 8.07
CA SER A 109 -1.03 7.22 8.09
C SER A 109 -0.32 7.51 9.40
N THR A 110 0.01 6.44 10.14
CA THR A 110 0.83 6.54 11.35
C THR A 110 2.25 7.04 11.05
N TYR A 111 2.80 6.66 9.89
CA TYR A 111 4.11 7.10 9.44
C TYR A 111 4.15 8.61 9.16
N LEU A 112 3.23 9.11 8.33
CA LEU A 112 3.16 10.54 7.99
C LEU A 112 2.82 11.38 9.21
N ARG A 113 1.92 10.89 10.09
CA ARG A 113 1.64 11.51 11.38
C ARG A 113 2.90 11.72 12.21
N GLY A 114 3.75 10.70 12.30
CA GLY A 114 5.02 10.80 13.02
C GLY A 114 5.94 11.87 12.41
N LEU A 115 6.09 11.87 11.08
CA LEU A 115 6.93 12.84 10.37
C LEU A 115 6.45 14.28 10.56
N PHE A 116 5.14 14.52 10.44
CA PHE A 116 4.54 15.84 10.66
C PHE A 116 4.54 16.26 12.14
N SER A 117 4.63 15.31 13.06
CA SER A 117 4.85 15.57 14.49
C SER A 117 6.32 15.80 14.84
N GLY A 118 7.23 15.80 13.85
CA GLY A 118 8.65 16.08 14.03
C GLY A 118 9.50 14.86 14.41
N ALA A 119 8.95 13.64 14.30
CA ALA A 119 9.74 12.43 14.50
C ALA A 119 10.76 12.25 13.37
N LEU A 120 11.91 11.68 13.70
CA LEU A 120 12.91 11.35 12.69
C LEU A 120 12.46 10.12 11.88
N PRO A 121 12.61 10.14 10.53
CA PRO A 121 12.23 9.01 9.68
C PRO A 121 12.84 7.68 10.10
N LEU A 122 14.07 7.70 10.61
CA LEU A 122 14.77 6.50 11.09
C LEU A 122 14.06 5.89 12.30
N ASP A 123 13.66 6.70 13.27
CA ASP A 123 13.01 6.21 14.49
C ASP A 123 11.68 5.50 14.18
N LEU A 124 10.93 6.02 13.20
CA LEU A 124 9.65 5.46 12.77
C LEU A 124 9.79 4.13 12.01
N MET A 125 10.88 3.94 11.26
CA MET A 125 11.11 2.68 10.55
C MET A 125 11.46 1.53 11.52
N TYR A 126 12.12 1.82 12.64
CA TYR A 126 12.53 0.82 13.62
C TYR A 126 11.49 0.55 14.71
N SER A 127 10.45 1.40 14.84
CA SER A 127 9.43 1.23 15.87
C SER A 127 8.38 0.15 15.54
N GLN A 128 8.21 -0.22 14.26
CA GLN A 128 7.17 -1.18 13.84
C GLN A 128 7.62 -2.65 13.93
N THR A 129 8.92 -2.93 13.98
CA THR A 129 9.46 -4.29 14.20
C THR A 129 10.86 -4.19 14.80
N PRO A 130 11.14 -4.81 15.98
CA PRO A 130 12.50 -4.88 16.49
C PRO A 130 13.37 -5.67 15.50
N PRO A 131 14.59 -5.22 15.18
CA PRO A 131 15.44 -5.93 14.23
C PRO A 131 15.82 -7.29 14.81
N ALA A 132 15.35 -8.36 14.18
CA ALA A 132 16.05 -9.63 14.23
C ALA A 132 17.46 -9.36 13.69
N SER A 133 18.45 -9.66 14.51
CA SER A 133 19.86 -9.32 14.34
C SER A 133 20.38 -9.51 12.91
N SER A 134 21.20 -8.56 12.45
CA SER A 134 22.07 -8.62 11.28
C SER A 134 21.42 -8.48 9.88
N SER A 135 21.21 -7.22 9.45
CA SER A 135 21.78 -6.78 8.17
C SER A 135 21.80 -5.25 8.12
N THR A 136 23.00 -4.67 8.08
CA THR A 136 23.20 -3.28 7.66
C THR A 136 23.00 -3.20 6.16
N THR A 137 21.75 -3.36 5.69
CA THR A 137 21.38 -2.96 4.33
C THR A 137 21.32 -1.44 4.34
N GLY A 138 22.47 -0.82 4.08
CA GLY A 138 22.58 0.63 3.93
C GLY A 138 21.75 1.07 2.74
N VAL A 139 20.49 1.40 2.98
CA VAL A 139 19.63 2.08 2.02
C VAL A 139 20.35 3.37 1.66
N PRO A 140 20.68 3.61 0.37
CA PRO A 140 21.35 4.83 -0.05
C PRO A 140 20.60 6.06 0.50
N PRO A 141 21.31 7.10 0.97
CA PRO A 141 20.69 8.28 1.58
C PRO A 141 19.66 8.98 0.67
N ASP A 142 19.74 8.77 -0.64
CA ASP A 142 18.78 9.27 -1.63
C ASP A 142 17.42 8.55 -1.62
N ARG A 143 17.28 7.48 -0.85
CA ARG A 143 16.05 6.68 -0.73
C ARG A 143 15.38 6.79 0.64
N GLN A 144 15.87 7.67 1.50
CA GLN A 144 15.25 7.91 2.81
C GLN A 144 14.25 9.06 2.73
N PRO A 145 13.08 8.94 3.38
CA PRO A 145 12.16 10.05 3.54
C PRO A 145 12.83 11.21 4.25
N ARG A 146 12.57 12.43 3.79
CA ARG A 146 13.17 13.64 4.39
C ARG A 146 12.31 14.86 4.17
N LEU A 147 12.29 15.73 5.18
CA LEU A 147 11.74 17.07 5.03
C LEU A 147 12.73 17.92 4.22
N MET A 148 12.23 18.51 3.15
CA MET A 148 12.97 19.46 2.32
C MET A 148 12.89 20.87 2.95
N PRO A 149 13.86 21.75 2.68
CA PRO A 149 13.78 23.15 3.11
C PRO A 149 12.52 23.82 2.53
N SER A 150 11.61 24.27 3.37
CA SER A 150 10.34 24.88 2.97
C SER A 150 9.87 25.95 3.97
N ALA A 151 8.72 26.57 3.70
CA ALA A 151 8.08 27.48 4.63
C ALA A 151 7.66 26.74 5.91
N PRO A 152 7.66 27.41 7.09
CA PRO A 152 7.34 26.75 8.36
C PRO A 152 5.90 26.20 8.40
N ASP A 153 4.99 26.83 7.64
CA ASP A 153 3.57 26.48 7.59
C ASP A 153 3.22 25.51 6.45
N HIS A 154 4.18 25.20 5.57
CA HIS A 154 3.99 24.35 4.39
C HIS A 154 5.19 23.41 4.21
N PRO A 155 5.27 22.31 4.98
CA PRO A 155 6.32 21.29 4.82
C PRO A 155 6.31 20.67 3.42
N ILE A 156 7.49 20.54 2.84
CA ILE A 156 7.71 19.74 1.63
C ILE A 156 8.37 18.43 2.04
N LEU A 157 7.68 17.31 1.85
CA LEU A 157 8.17 15.97 2.21
C LEU A 157 8.64 15.23 0.95
N PHE A 158 9.92 14.84 0.92
CA PHE A 158 10.41 13.87 -0.04
C PHE A 158 10.14 12.46 0.48
N LEU A 159 9.34 11.68 -0.24
CA LEU A 159 8.82 10.38 0.20
C LEU A 159 9.02 9.31 -0.88
N PRO A 160 10.13 8.56 -0.82
CA PRO A 160 10.34 7.37 -1.65
C PRO A 160 9.33 6.27 -1.29
N LEU A 161 8.61 5.76 -2.28
CA LEU A 161 7.60 4.72 -2.10
C LEU A 161 7.97 3.44 -2.85
N PRO A 162 7.63 2.26 -2.30
CA PRO A 162 7.74 0.98 -3.00
C PRO A 162 7.07 0.98 -4.39
N ASP A 163 5.88 1.56 -4.50
CA ASP A 163 5.15 1.72 -5.76
C ASP A 163 4.61 3.16 -5.91
N PRO A 164 5.36 4.07 -6.56
CA PRO A 164 4.91 5.44 -6.77
C PRO A 164 3.59 5.55 -7.54
N SER A 165 3.26 4.57 -8.38
CA SER A 165 2.10 4.62 -9.26
C SER A 165 0.78 4.53 -8.49
N SER A 166 0.75 3.78 -7.38
CA SER A 166 -0.46 3.60 -6.58
C SER A 166 -0.71 4.71 -5.56
N PHE A 167 0.26 5.60 -5.31
CA PHE A 167 0.19 6.54 -4.19
C PHE A 167 -0.99 7.51 -4.28
N HIS A 168 -1.24 8.06 -5.47
CA HIS A 168 -2.36 8.97 -5.69
C HIS A 168 -3.73 8.34 -5.37
N LEU A 169 -3.89 7.03 -5.59
CA LEU A 169 -5.11 6.30 -5.24
C LEU A 169 -5.28 6.18 -3.73
N LEU A 170 -4.18 5.97 -3.00
CA LEU A 170 -4.18 5.98 -1.54
C LEU A 170 -4.58 7.35 -1.02
N VAL A 171 -4.03 8.43 -1.60
CA VAL A 171 -4.40 9.79 -1.22
C VAL A 171 -5.88 10.05 -1.52
N HIS A 172 -6.40 9.63 -2.68
CA HIS A 172 -7.83 9.73 -2.98
C HIS A 172 -8.67 8.99 -1.92
N TRP A 173 -8.29 7.76 -1.58
CA TRP A 173 -8.97 7.01 -0.51
C TRP A 173 -8.92 7.75 0.84
N MET A 174 -7.81 8.39 1.21
CA MET A 174 -7.74 9.19 2.44
C MET A 174 -8.72 10.37 2.45
N TYR A 175 -9.04 10.96 1.29
CA TYR A 175 -9.99 12.08 1.22
C TYR A 175 -11.45 11.63 1.24
N PHE A 176 -11.76 10.50 0.61
CA PHE A 176 -13.15 10.11 0.34
C PHE A 176 -13.60 8.84 1.08
N GLY A 177 -12.68 8.09 1.68
CA GLY A 177 -12.94 6.78 2.29
C GLY A 177 -13.32 5.69 1.27
N ASP A 178 -13.31 6.00 -0.02
CA ASP A 178 -13.82 5.14 -1.08
C ASP A 178 -12.71 4.25 -1.68
N LEU A 179 -12.95 2.94 -1.66
CA LEU A 179 -12.06 1.91 -2.17
C LEU A 179 -12.42 1.45 -3.58
N THR A 180 -13.55 1.89 -4.15
CA THR A 180 -14.01 1.47 -5.49
C THR A 180 -12.98 1.80 -6.56
N ARG A 181 -12.39 3.00 -6.53
CA ARG A 181 -11.35 3.41 -7.48
C ARG A 181 -10.11 2.51 -7.42
N ILE A 182 -9.68 2.12 -6.21
CA ILE A 182 -8.57 1.18 -6.04
C ILE A 182 -8.95 -0.19 -6.63
N ALA A 183 -10.15 -0.68 -6.34
CA ALA A 183 -10.66 -1.93 -6.88
C ALA A 183 -10.64 -1.90 -8.42
N ASP A 184 -11.17 -0.86 -9.05
CA ASP A 184 -11.23 -0.73 -10.51
C ASP A 184 -9.84 -0.70 -11.14
N CYS A 185 -8.89 0.02 -10.52
CA CYS A 185 -7.51 0.07 -10.98
C CYS A 185 -6.80 -1.30 -10.84
N LEU A 186 -7.10 -2.06 -9.79
CA LEU A 186 -6.60 -3.44 -9.64
C LEU A 186 -7.20 -4.37 -10.70
N HIS A 187 -8.51 -4.31 -10.95
CA HIS A 187 -9.17 -5.13 -11.99
C HIS A 187 -8.64 -4.84 -13.39
N ARG A 188 -8.37 -3.56 -13.69
CA ARG A 188 -7.81 -3.12 -14.98
C ARG A 188 -6.30 -3.40 -15.12
N GLY A 189 -5.64 -3.87 -14.06
CA GLY A 189 -4.20 -4.07 -14.03
C GLY A 189 -3.38 -2.78 -14.15
N VAL A 190 -3.98 -1.63 -13.80
CA VAL A 190 -3.30 -0.32 -13.82
C VAL A 190 -2.29 -0.24 -12.69
N ILE A 191 -2.63 -0.82 -11.54
CA ILE A 191 -1.74 -0.99 -10.40
C ILE A 191 -1.60 -2.47 -10.07
N GLN A 192 -0.49 -2.83 -9.44
CA GLN A 192 -0.26 -4.19 -8.95
C GLN A 192 -0.65 -4.27 -7.48
N TRP A 193 -1.32 -5.37 -7.10
CA TRP A 193 -1.72 -5.60 -5.71
C TRP A 193 -0.53 -5.56 -4.74
N GLU A 194 0.58 -6.19 -5.10
CA GLU A 194 1.79 -6.21 -4.26
C GLU A 194 2.36 -4.81 -4.04
N GLY A 195 2.34 -3.95 -5.07
CA GLY A 195 2.81 -2.57 -4.99
C GLY A 195 2.01 -1.74 -4.00
N ILE A 196 0.68 -1.76 -4.13
CA ILE A 196 -0.19 -1.01 -3.21
C ILE A 196 -0.16 -1.58 -1.79
N ALA A 197 -0.08 -2.91 -1.62
CA ALA A 197 0.04 -3.54 -0.30
C ALA A 197 1.33 -3.11 0.42
N ARG A 198 2.48 -3.10 -0.28
CA ARG A 198 3.74 -2.61 0.29
C ARG A 198 3.67 -1.14 0.67
N ASN A 199 2.99 -0.30 -0.12
CA ASN A 199 2.78 1.11 0.25
C ASN A 199 1.91 1.25 1.51
N VAL A 200 0.83 0.47 1.62
CA VAL A 200 -0.07 0.45 2.78
C VAL A 200 0.67 0.06 4.06
N GLU A 201 1.54 -0.95 3.98
CA GLU A 201 2.41 -1.35 5.09
C GLU A 201 3.44 -0.27 5.40
N TYR A 202 4.16 0.21 4.39
CA TYR A 202 5.20 1.22 4.52
C TYR A 202 4.71 2.52 5.18
N LEU A 203 3.53 3.00 4.77
CA LEU A 203 2.92 4.20 5.33
C LEU A 203 2.20 3.94 6.66
N GLY A 204 2.09 2.68 7.09
CA GLY A 204 1.34 2.30 8.28
C GLY A 204 -0.10 2.80 8.23
N LEU A 205 -0.81 2.49 7.12
CA LEU A 205 -2.21 2.87 6.93
C LEU A 205 -3.17 2.05 7.80
N SER A 206 -4.41 2.55 7.95
CA SER A 206 -5.46 1.95 8.77
C SER A 206 -5.79 0.49 8.39
N ALA A 207 -6.47 -0.21 9.29
CA ALA A 207 -6.85 -1.60 9.07
C ALA A 207 -7.84 -1.78 7.92
N ASP A 208 -8.66 -0.78 7.63
CA ASP A 208 -9.75 -0.89 6.65
C ASP A 208 -9.23 -1.20 5.24
N ILE A 209 -8.21 -0.46 4.80
CA ILE A 209 -7.58 -0.70 3.49
C ILE A 209 -6.82 -2.04 3.46
N LYS A 210 -6.23 -2.46 4.58
CA LYS A 210 -5.57 -3.77 4.70
C LYS A 210 -6.57 -4.91 4.57
N LEU A 211 -7.70 -4.83 5.26
CA LEU A 211 -8.78 -5.80 5.18
C LEU A 211 -9.36 -5.86 3.77
N PHE A 212 -9.56 -4.71 3.13
CA PHE A 212 -9.97 -4.64 1.74
C PHE A 212 -8.98 -5.35 0.80
N LEU A 213 -7.68 -5.02 0.88
CA LEU A 213 -6.66 -5.64 0.02
C LEU A 213 -6.53 -7.14 0.26
N SER A 214 -6.65 -7.58 1.52
CA SER A 214 -6.64 -9.01 1.89
C SER A 214 -7.84 -9.75 1.27
N LYS A 215 -9.05 -9.21 1.43
CA LYS A 215 -10.27 -9.78 0.84
C LYS A 215 -10.22 -9.81 -0.68
N TRP A 216 -9.71 -8.74 -1.29
CA TRP A 216 -9.54 -8.66 -2.74
C TRP A 216 -8.59 -9.74 -3.25
N TYR A 217 -7.46 -9.96 -2.55
CA TYR A 217 -6.48 -10.98 -2.90
C TYR A 217 -7.05 -12.40 -2.82
N SER A 218 -7.75 -12.74 -1.74
CA SER A 218 -8.41 -14.06 -1.60
C SER A 218 -9.40 -14.30 -2.72
N THR A 219 -10.27 -13.32 -3.00
CA THR A 219 -11.28 -13.43 -4.08
C THR A 219 -10.62 -13.61 -5.45
N TRP A 220 -9.50 -12.91 -5.70
CA TRP A 220 -8.77 -13.01 -6.96
C TRP A 220 -8.08 -14.38 -7.13
N LEU A 221 -7.50 -14.92 -6.06
CA LEU A 221 -6.91 -16.27 -6.07
C LEU A 221 -7.96 -17.35 -6.31
N ASP A 222 -9.11 -17.27 -5.64
CA ASP A 222 -10.21 -18.24 -5.81
C ASP A 222 -10.76 -18.21 -7.24
N ALA A 223 -10.89 -17.02 -7.84
CA ALA A 223 -11.30 -16.87 -9.23
C ALA A 223 -10.26 -17.44 -10.23
N ALA A 224 -8.97 -17.30 -9.94
CA ALA A 224 -7.91 -17.89 -10.74
C ALA A 224 -7.91 -19.43 -10.63
N ALA A 225 -8.09 -19.96 -9.42
CA ALA A 225 -8.19 -21.40 -9.18
C ALA A 225 -9.42 -22.02 -9.89
N ALA A 226 -10.58 -21.37 -9.82
CA ALA A 226 -11.79 -21.83 -10.50
C ALA A 226 -11.64 -21.85 -12.03
N ARG A 227 -10.96 -20.85 -12.62
CA ARG A 227 -10.68 -20.82 -14.06
C ARG A 227 -9.77 -21.96 -14.50
N ASN A 228 -8.73 -22.26 -13.72
CA ASN A 228 -7.82 -23.37 -14.03
C ASN A 228 -8.54 -24.72 -13.97
N ALA A 229 -9.39 -24.94 -12.95
CA ALA A 229 -10.17 -26.17 -12.82
C ALA A 229 -11.15 -26.39 -14.00
N ALA A 230 -11.82 -25.33 -14.48
CA ALA A 230 -12.70 -25.42 -15.64
C ALA A 230 -11.93 -25.76 -16.94
N GLN A 231 -10.69 -25.27 -17.06
CA GLN A 231 -9.87 -25.48 -18.25
C GLN A 231 -9.27 -26.90 -18.33
N GLU A 232 -9.04 -27.54 -17.19
CA GLU A 232 -8.63 -28.96 -17.12
C GLU A 232 -9.79 -29.91 -17.48
N GLN A 233 -11.03 -29.53 -17.14
CA GLN A 233 -12.21 -30.35 -17.39
C GLN A 233 -12.64 -30.38 -18.88
N GLU A 234 -12.36 -29.31 -19.64
CA GLU A 234 -12.61 -29.27 -21.09
C GLU A 234 -11.55 -30.04 -21.91
N ALA A 235 -10.41 -30.40 -21.32
CA ALA A 235 -9.34 -31.14 -22.00
C ALA A 235 -9.50 -32.68 -21.92
N GLU A 236 -10.40 -33.18 -21.07
CA GLU A 236 -10.65 -34.62 -20.88
C GLU A 236 -11.90 -35.14 -21.60
N ASP A 237 -12.69 -34.29 -22.27
CA ASP A 237 -13.94 -34.70 -22.94
C ASP A 237 -13.75 -35.10 -24.42
N SER A 238 -12.57 -35.60 -24.77
CA SER A 238 -12.30 -36.24 -26.07
C SER A 238 -12.12 -37.75 -25.88
N ASP A 239 -13.22 -38.46 -26.12
CA ASP A 239 -13.33 -39.89 -26.43
C ASP A 239 -13.11 -40.92 -25.30
N THR A 240 -14.14 -41.13 -24.46
CA THR A 240 -14.46 -42.50 -24.00
C THR A 240 -15.97 -42.75 -23.97
N ALA A 241 -16.47 -43.26 -25.10
CA ALA A 241 -17.77 -43.91 -25.15
C ALA A 241 -17.71 -45.28 -24.44
N TYR A 242 -18.74 -45.55 -23.62
CA TYR A 242 -19.10 -46.82 -22.98
C TYR A 242 -18.26 -47.30 -21.79
N SER A 243 -18.78 -47.12 -20.58
CA SER A 243 -18.70 -48.16 -19.55
C SER A 243 -19.98 -48.19 -18.72
N ASP A 244 -20.85 -49.09 -19.12
CA ASP A 244 -21.99 -49.61 -18.36
C ASP A 244 -21.46 -50.38 -17.14
N SER A 245 -21.83 -49.98 -15.93
CA SER A 245 -21.68 -50.80 -14.73
C SER A 245 -22.66 -50.32 -13.66
N ASP A 246 -23.81 -50.98 -13.64
CA ASP A 246 -24.64 -51.19 -12.46
C ASP A 246 -23.78 -51.69 -11.27
N ASP A 247 -23.97 -51.13 -10.08
CA ASP A 247 -24.26 -51.91 -8.84
C ASP A 247 -24.49 -51.00 -7.61
N ASP A 248 -25.69 -51.13 -7.06
CA ASP A 248 -26.07 -51.28 -5.65
C ASP A 248 -25.64 -50.29 -4.55
N ASP A 249 -26.66 -49.56 -4.08
CA ASP A 249 -27.15 -49.52 -2.69
C ASP A 249 -26.13 -49.62 -1.53
N ARG A 250 -26.04 -48.55 -0.73
CA ARG A 250 -26.21 -48.64 0.74
C ARG A 250 -26.40 -47.30 1.46
N MET A 251 -27.50 -47.28 2.21
CA MET A 251 -27.98 -46.34 3.23
C MET A 251 -27.01 -46.07 4.39
N SER A 252 -27.33 -44.98 5.11
CA SER A 252 -26.97 -44.60 6.51
C SER A 252 -25.90 -43.51 6.61
N SER A 253 -25.97 -42.55 7.53
CA SER A 253 -26.98 -42.17 8.54
C SER A 253 -26.58 -40.79 9.03
N SER A 254 -27.57 -39.98 9.36
CA SER A 254 -27.46 -38.74 10.12
C SER A 254 -26.71 -38.95 11.44
N THR A 255 -25.83 -38.03 11.81
CA THR A 255 -25.50 -37.70 13.20
C THR A 255 -25.25 -36.20 13.33
N GLU A 256 -26.21 -35.53 13.95
CA GLU A 256 -26.04 -34.26 14.65
C GLU A 256 -25.15 -34.49 15.87
N SER A 257 -24.14 -33.64 16.09
CA SER A 257 -23.62 -33.17 17.40
C SER A 257 -22.13 -32.83 17.33
N ASP A 258 -21.76 -31.55 17.42
CA ASP A 258 -20.52 -31.09 18.09
C ASP A 258 -20.46 -29.55 18.18
N LEU A 259 -21.33 -28.98 19.02
CA LEU A 259 -21.37 -27.55 19.34
C LEU A 259 -21.27 -27.29 20.86
N GLU A 260 -20.37 -27.97 21.60
CA GLU A 260 -20.19 -27.72 23.04
C GLU A 260 -18.74 -27.77 23.59
N GLU A 261 -17.69 -27.67 22.78
CA GLU A 261 -16.28 -27.77 23.27
C GLU A 261 -15.45 -26.46 23.27
N GLU A 262 -16.06 -25.28 23.17
CA GLU A 262 -15.31 -23.99 23.12
C GLU A 262 -15.69 -22.97 24.21
N LEU A 263 -16.06 -23.43 25.42
CA LEU A 263 -16.39 -22.54 26.55
C LEU A 263 -15.70 -22.89 27.88
N ALA A 264 -14.81 -23.88 27.91
CA ALA A 264 -14.10 -24.29 29.13
C ALA A 264 -12.70 -23.67 29.32
N ASP A 265 -12.13 -23.00 28.31
CA ASP A 265 -10.72 -22.56 28.32
C ASP A 265 -10.48 -21.09 28.72
N LEU A 266 -11.53 -20.34 29.09
CA LEU A 266 -11.40 -18.92 29.47
C LEU A 266 -11.35 -18.64 30.99
N GLU A 267 -11.43 -19.66 31.85
CA GLU A 267 -11.54 -19.44 33.31
C GLU A 267 -10.31 -19.82 34.15
N ASN A 268 -9.21 -20.27 33.54
CA ASN A 268 -7.98 -20.58 34.28
C ASN A 268 -6.97 -19.43 34.24
N LEU A 269 -7.29 -18.38 35.00
CA LEU A 269 -6.32 -17.44 35.56
C LEU A 269 -5.15 -18.20 36.23
N LYS A 270 -3.94 -17.64 36.10
CA LYS A 270 -2.97 -17.36 37.19
C LYS A 270 -1.51 -17.75 36.84
N GLU A 271 -0.67 -16.71 36.78
CA GLU A 271 0.80 -16.75 36.91
C GLU A 271 1.28 -17.80 37.94
N PRO A 272 2.43 -18.51 37.73
CA PRO A 272 3.75 -17.86 37.84
C PRO A 272 4.92 -18.48 37.04
N SER A 273 5.95 -17.63 36.84
CA SER A 273 7.39 -17.91 37.03
C SER A 273 8.09 -19.05 36.25
N SER A 274 9.09 -18.63 35.48
CA SER A 274 10.41 -19.23 35.22
C SER A 274 10.57 -20.76 35.11
N ARG A 275 10.86 -21.23 33.88
CA ARG A 275 12.08 -22.03 33.61
C ARG A 275 12.29 -22.32 32.12
N SER A 276 13.56 -22.28 31.78
CA SER A 276 14.19 -22.67 30.53
C SER A 276 13.82 -24.07 30.03
N LYS A 277 13.64 -24.20 28.70
CA LYS A 277 14.11 -25.35 27.94
C LYS A 277 14.08 -25.06 26.45
N GLY A 278 15.27 -25.04 25.85
CA GLY A 278 15.44 -24.94 24.41
C GLY A 278 14.92 -26.17 23.68
N ARG A 279 14.43 -25.95 22.46
CA ARG A 279 14.30 -26.95 21.41
C ARG A 279 14.45 -26.21 20.08
N GLY A 280 15.58 -26.45 19.42
CA GLY A 280 15.86 -25.96 18.09
C GLY A 280 14.94 -26.62 17.05
N ARG A 281 14.60 -25.83 16.03
CA ARG A 281 14.02 -26.32 14.78
C ARG A 281 14.58 -25.46 13.67
N ASP A 282 15.65 -25.95 13.06
CA ASP A 282 16.21 -25.41 11.83
C ASP A 282 15.15 -25.52 10.73
N THR A 283 14.82 -24.38 10.12
CA THR A 283 14.06 -24.31 8.88
C THR A 283 14.92 -23.55 7.88
N ASP A 284 15.67 -24.31 7.08
CA ASP A 284 16.35 -23.81 5.89
C ASP A 284 15.30 -23.28 4.91
N VAL A 285 15.26 -21.97 4.72
CA VAL A 285 14.42 -21.31 3.71
C VAL A 285 15.24 -21.16 2.43
N ARG A 286 14.86 -21.91 1.39
CA ARG A 286 15.38 -21.76 0.02
C ARG A 286 15.05 -20.36 -0.52
N PRO A 287 15.98 -19.66 -1.18
CA PRO A 287 15.70 -18.40 -1.84
C PRO A 287 14.86 -18.65 -3.12
N LEU A 288 13.69 -18.01 -3.19
CA LEU A 288 12.86 -17.95 -4.39
C LEU A 288 13.49 -16.98 -5.39
N SER A 289 13.88 -17.51 -6.56
CA SER A 289 14.35 -16.73 -7.70
C SER A 289 13.17 -16.05 -8.41
N PHE A 290 13.24 -14.74 -8.58
CA PHE A 290 12.31 -13.96 -9.40
C PHE A 290 12.44 -14.38 -10.88
N GLN A 291 11.42 -15.04 -11.41
CA GLN A 291 11.19 -15.10 -12.86
C GLN A 291 10.22 -13.99 -13.24
N SER A 292 10.71 -13.07 -14.07
CA SER A 292 9.93 -12.03 -14.73
C SER A 292 8.96 -12.67 -15.73
N PHE A 293 7.65 -12.52 -15.51
CA PHE A 293 6.65 -12.83 -16.52
C PHE A 293 6.59 -11.69 -17.54
N ALA A 294 6.86 -12.00 -18.80
CA ALA A 294 6.59 -11.13 -19.93
C ALA A 294 5.12 -11.31 -20.37
N ALA A 295 4.39 -10.20 -20.48
CA ALA A 295 3.03 -10.21 -20.99
C ALA A 295 3.00 -10.54 -22.50
N PRO A 296 2.00 -11.28 -22.99
CA PRO A 296 1.89 -11.62 -24.40
C PRO A 296 1.57 -10.38 -25.25
N GLN A 297 2.28 -10.23 -26.36
CA GLN A 297 2.04 -9.17 -27.34
C GLN A 297 0.73 -9.43 -28.09
N ALA A 298 -0.13 -8.41 -28.16
CA ALA A 298 -1.32 -8.41 -29.00
C ALA A 298 -0.89 -8.33 -30.48
N ALA A 299 -1.25 -9.34 -31.27
CA ALA A 299 -1.08 -9.33 -32.71
C ALA A 299 -2.10 -8.37 -33.35
N SER A 300 -1.61 -7.56 -34.29
CA SER A 300 -2.40 -6.71 -35.19
C SER A 300 -3.01 -7.50 -36.33
#